data_AF-A0A1G5ADZ4-F1
#
_entry.id   AF-A0A1G5ADZ4-F1
#
_cell.length_a   1.000
_cell.length_b   1.000
_cell.length_c   1.000
_cell.angle_alpha   90.00
_cell.angle_beta   90.00
_cell.angle_gamma   90.00
#
_symmetry.space_group_name_H-M   'P 1'
#
loop_
_entity.id
_entity.type
_entity.pdbx_description
1 polymer ?
#
loop_
_entity_poly.entity_id
_entity_poly.type
_entity_poly.pdbx_seq_one_letter_code
_entity_poly.pdbx_strand_id
1 'polypeptide(L)'
;MIKNTVTVVFILSFLVSCMSSQRHVDSEEMYIKASALTKLAAAVESTVRYKSPPPELGESELLTLATRHDPILLENFKGYKVRVLRNERHSVVLVCNAAGTHALLEDAGCSGPMDRNRWMGKPEPCEFSLDTKTVCGKD
;
A
#
# COMPACT_ATOMS: atom_id res chain seq x y z
N MET A 1 57.34 6.19 43.15
CA MET A 1 56.42 5.08 42.87
C MET A 1 55.08 5.67 42.47
N ILE A 2 54.76 5.66 41.19
CA ILE A 2 53.54 6.25 40.62
C ILE A 2 52.43 5.19 40.74
N LYS A 3 51.39 5.48 41.53
CA LYS A 3 50.20 4.61 41.63
C LYS A 3 49.22 5.03 40.54
N ASN A 4 49.16 4.25 39.46
CA ASN A 4 48.16 4.40 38.40
C ASN A 4 46.76 4.13 38.96
N THR A 5 45.95 5.18 39.08
CA THR A 5 44.50 5.06 39.23
C THR A 5 43.88 4.81 37.87
N VAL A 6 43.43 3.57 37.64
CA VAL A 6 42.68 3.16 36.45
C VAL A 6 41.22 3.61 36.62
N THR A 7 40.79 4.59 35.82
CA THR A 7 39.40 5.04 35.75
C THR A 7 38.63 4.09 34.82
N VAL A 8 37.73 3.28 35.36
CA VAL A 8 36.86 2.38 34.57
C VAL A 8 35.65 3.18 34.08
N VAL A 9 35.60 3.49 32.79
CA VAL A 9 34.45 4.12 32.14
C VAL A 9 33.47 3.01 31.73
N PHE A 10 32.35 2.88 32.46
CA PHE A 10 31.24 2.01 32.08
C PHE A 10 30.45 2.67 30.93
N ILE A 11 30.76 2.30 29.69
CA ILE A 11 29.98 2.70 28.51
C ILE A 11 28.72 1.81 28.50
N LEU A 12 27.60 2.38 28.95
CA LEU A 12 26.28 1.75 28.89
C LEU A 12 25.76 1.80 27.44
N SER A 13 26.13 0.81 26.64
CA SER A 13 25.62 0.64 25.27
C SER A 13 24.15 0.23 25.32
N PHE A 14 23.23 1.20 25.20
CA PHE A 14 21.82 0.92 24.93
C PHE A 14 21.69 0.33 23.52
N LEU A 15 21.74 -1.00 23.43
CA LEU A 15 21.29 -1.72 22.26
C LEU A 15 19.77 -1.60 22.19
N VAL A 16 19.28 -0.59 21.47
CA VAL A 16 17.88 -0.52 21.06
C VAL A 16 17.70 -1.59 19.99
N SER A 17 17.39 -2.81 20.42
CA SER A 17 16.95 -3.86 19.53
C SER A 17 15.59 -3.46 18.95
N CYS A 18 15.60 -2.94 17.72
CA CYS A 18 14.40 -2.91 16.88
C CYS A 18 14.05 -4.37 16.55
N MET A 19 13.34 -5.03 17.46
CA MET A 19 12.71 -6.31 17.18
C MET A 19 11.53 -6.01 16.25
N SER A 20 11.81 -5.88 14.95
CA SER A 20 10.76 -5.91 13.94
C SER A 20 10.23 -7.34 13.92
N SER A 21 9.25 -7.61 14.79
CA SER A 21 8.39 -8.77 14.61
C SER A 21 7.81 -8.64 13.21
N GLN A 22 8.34 -9.40 12.26
CA GLN A 22 7.68 -9.63 10.99
C GLN A 22 6.37 -10.32 11.35
N ARG A 23 5.33 -9.51 11.55
CA ARG A 23 3.98 -9.98 11.82
C ARG A 23 3.63 -10.88 10.65
N HIS A 24 3.39 -12.14 10.94
CA HIS A 24 2.98 -13.12 9.93
C HIS A 24 1.76 -12.55 9.21
N VAL A 25 1.84 -12.47 7.88
CA VAL A 25 0.72 -12.01 7.06
C VAL A 25 -0.31 -13.13 7.03
N ASP A 26 -1.51 -12.84 7.51
CA ASP A 26 -2.62 -13.80 7.50
C ASP A 26 -3.14 -13.97 6.07
N SER A 27 -3.03 -15.19 5.54
CA SER A 27 -3.41 -15.48 4.15
C SER A 27 -4.90 -15.35 3.91
N GLU A 28 -5.75 -15.74 4.87
CA GLU A 28 -7.20 -15.62 4.76
C GLU A 28 -7.60 -14.15 4.71
N GLU A 29 -7.03 -13.35 5.62
CA GLU A 29 -7.23 -11.90 5.63
C GLU A 29 -6.80 -11.28 4.28
N MET A 30 -5.66 -11.68 3.73
CA MET A 30 -5.17 -11.13 2.46
C MET A 30 -6.02 -11.53 1.26
N TYR A 31 -6.55 -12.75 1.20
CA TYR A 31 -7.46 -13.14 0.12
C TYR A 31 -8.76 -12.34 0.16
N ILE A 32 -9.32 -12.09 1.34
CA ILE A 32 -10.50 -11.22 1.51
C ILE A 32 -10.18 -9.81 1.00
N LYS A 33 -9.03 -9.25 1.38
CA LYS A 33 -8.61 -7.92 0.93
C LYS A 33 -8.31 -7.85 -0.56
N ALA A 34 -7.75 -8.90 -1.15
CA ALA A 34 -7.54 -8.97 -2.60
C ALA A 34 -8.88 -8.88 -3.35
N SER A 35 -9.89 -9.63 -2.91
CA SER A 35 -11.24 -9.55 -3.49
C SER A 35 -11.91 -8.19 -3.26
N ALA A 36 -11.68 -7.56 -2.11
CA ALA A 36 -12.15 -6.20 -1.86
C ALA A 36 -11.43 -5.17 -2.74
N LEU A 37 -10.13 -5.38 -3.00
CA LEU A 37 -9.31 -4.42 -3.72
C LEU A 37 -9.68 -4.37 -5.19
N THR A 38 -10.01 -5.50 -5.82
CA THR A 38 -10.49 -5.48 -7.23
C THR A 38 -11.71 -4.58 -7.39
N LYS A 39 -12.62 -4.58 -6.40
CA LYS A 39 -13.82 -3.70 -6.41
C LYS A 39 -13.46 -2.23 -6.19
N LEU A 40 -12.59 -1.94 -5.21
CA LEU A 40 -12.15 -0.57 -4.95
C LEU A 40 -11.38 -0.01 -6.16
N ALA A 41 -10.45 -0.77 -6.71
CA ALA A 41 -9.67 -0.38 -7.87
C ALA A 41 -10.56 -0.15 -9.10
N ALA A 42 -11.54 -1.03 -9.37
CA ALA A 42 -12.52 -0.82 -10.43
C ALA A 42 -13.35 0.47 -10.25
N ALA A 43 -13.72 0.80 -9.00
CA ALA A 43 -14.44 2.04 -8.71
C ALA A 43 -13.58 3.29 -8.94
N VAL A 44 -12.30 3.24 -8.56
CA VAL A 44 -11.32 4.31 -8.82
C VAL A 44 -11.07 4.44 -10.31
N GLU A 45 -10.84 3.33 -11.02
CA GLU A 45 -10.62 3.29 -12.46
C GLU A 45 -11.80 3.88 -13.22
N SER A 46 -13.03 3.45 -12.91
CA SER A 46 -14.24 4.00 -13.53
C SER A 46 -14.38 5.52 -13.27
N THR A 47 -13.99 5.97 -12.07
CA THR A 47 -14.02 7.39 -11.73
C THR A 47 -12.99 8.19 -12.54
N VAL A 48 -11.74 7.71 -12.62
CA VAL A 48 -10.69 8.38 -13.40
C VAL A 48 -11.04 8.38 -14.89
N ARG A 49 -11.49 7.24 -15.43
CA ARG A 49 -11.76 7.05 -16.86
C ARG A 49 -12.98 7.81 -17.36
N TYR A 50 -14.09 7.81 -16.61
CA TYR A 50 -15.38 8.29 -17.10
C TYR A 50 -15.89 9.57 -16.45
N LYS A 51 -15.43 9.90 -15.23
CA LYS A 51 -15.84 11.15 -14.56
C LYS A 51 -14.80 12.26 -14.71
N SER A 52 -13.59 11.92 -15.18
CA SER A 52 -12.50 12.85 -15.47
C SER A 52 -12.27 13.88 -14.35
N PRO A 53 -12.02 13.44 -13.10
CA PRO A 53 -11.78 14.35 -11.99
C PRO A 53 -10.56 15.24 -12.26
N PRO A 54 -10.51 16.46 -11.68
CA PRO A 54 -9.38 17.36 -11.88
C PRO A 54 -8.04 16.68 -11.59
N PRO A 55 -7.00 16.82 -12.43
CA PRO A 55 -5.73 16.10 -12.27
C PRO A 55 -5.02 16.38 -10.95
N GLU A 56 -5.24 17.56 -10.37
CA GLU A 56 -4.71 18.01 -9.08
C GLU A 56 -5.39 17.39 -7.85
N LEU A 57 -6.48 16.63 -8.03
CA LEU A 57 -7.20 15.98 -6.93
C LEU A 57 -6.27 14.99 -6.21
N GLY A 58 -6.13 15.17 -4.89
CA GLY A 58 -5.24 14.33 -4.08
C GLY A 58 -5.73 12.88 -3.97
N GLU A 59 -4.84 11.95 -3.59
CA GLU A 59 -5.16 10.52 -3.51
C GLU A 59 -6.38 10.22 -2.61
N SER A 60 -6.43 10.84 -1.42
CA SER A 60 -7.53 10.64 -0.46
C SER A 60 -8.86 11.22 -0.96
N GLU A 61 -8.80 12.34 -1.67
CA GLU A 61 -9.98 12.98 -2.25
C GLU A 61 -10.51 12.17 -3.42
N LEU A 62 -9.62 11.60 -4.25
CA LEU A 62 -10.00 10.69 -5.32
C LEU A 62 -10.63 9.41 -4.77
N LEU A 63 -10.06 8.80 -3.73
CA LEU A 63 -10.67 7.64 -3.06
C LEU A 63 -12.08 7.98 -2.54
N THR A 64 -12.24 9.14 -1.91
CA THR A 64 -13.54 9.61 -1.41
C THR A 64 -14.54 9.82 -2.55
N LEU A 65 -14.11 10.42 -3.65
CA LEU A 65 -14.94 10.64 -4.83
C LEU A 65 -15.36 9.30 -5.48
N ALA A 66 -14.42 8.37 -5.62
CA ALA A 66 -14.65 7.07 -6.23
C ALA A 66 -15.60 6.19 -5.42
N THR A 67 -15.55 6.31 -4.10
CA THR A 67 -16.35 5.51 -3.16
C THR A 67 -17.58 6.23 -2.62
N ARG A 68 -17.88 7.45 -3.09
CA ARG A 68 -19.01 8.26 -2.61
C ARG A 68 -20.36 7.53 -2.61
N HIS A 69 -20.58 6.64 -3.59
CA HIS A 69 -21.81 5.87 -3.72
C HIS A 69 -21.77 4.52 -2.99
N ASP A 70 -20.59 4.05 -2.61
CA ASP A 70 -20.40 2.82 -1.86
C ASP A 70 -19.19 2.93 -0.91
N PRO A 71 -19.33 3.60 0.24
CA PRO A 71 -18.23 3.82 1.18
C PRO A 71 -17.70 2.51 1.80
N ILE A 72 -18.44 1.41 1.71
CA ILE A 72 -18.04 0.11 2.27
C ILE A 72 -16.76 -0.41 1.60
N LEU A 73 -16.47 0.04 0.38
CA LEU A 73 -15.26 -0.33 -0.37
C LEU A 73 -13.96 0.04 0.36
N LEU A 74 -13.99 1.01 1.28
CA LEU A 74 -12.83 1.38 2.09
C LEU A 74 -12.73 0.61 3.41
N GLU A 75 -13.80 -0.05 3.88
CA GLU A 75 -13.83 -0.65 5.21
C GLU A 75 -12.84 -1.80 5.38
N ASN A 76 -12.68 -2.61 4.33
CA ASN A 76 -11.71 -3.71 4.31
C ASN A 76 -10.26 -3.26 4.44
N PHE A 77 -9.98 -1.95 4.31
CA PHE A 77 -8.65 -1.37 4.36
C PHE A 77 -8.42 -0.48 5.59
N LYS A 78 -9.34 -0.46 6.56
CA LYS A 78 -9.10 0.19 7.85
C LYS A 78 -7.83 -0.38 8.49
N GLY A 79 -6.92 0.49 8.91
CA GLY A 79 -5.61 0.11 9.46
C GLY A 79 -4.53 -0.17 8.41
N TYR A 80 -4.83 -0.04 7.12
CA TYR A 80 -3.87 -0.15 6.02
C TYR A 80 -3.65 1.21 5.37
N LYS A 81 -2.49 1.40 4.74
CA LYS A 81 -2.24 2.59 3.93
C LYS A 81 -2.65 2.30 2.50
N VAL A 82 -3.70 2.98 2.03
CA VAL A 82 -4.16 2.91 0.64
C VAL A 82 -3.62 4.10 -0.13
N ARG A 83 -3.02 3.85 -1.29
CA ARG A 83 -2.47 4.86 -2.18
C ARG A 83 -3.09 4.73 -3.56
N VAL A 84 -3.14 5.84 -4.30
CA VAL A 84 -3.64 5.86 -5.67
C VAL A 84 -2.64 6.54 -6.59
N LEU A 85 -2.26 5.85 -7.67
CA LEU A 85 -1.56 6.44 -8.80
C LEU A 85 -2.58 6.70 -9.90
N ARG A 86 -2.52 7.89 -10.50
CA ARG A 86 -3.24 8.22 -11.73
C ARG A 86 -2.24 8.32 -12.86
N ASN A 87 -2.53 7.67 -13.98
CA ASN A 87 -1.75 7.79 -15.19
C ASN A 87 -2.70 7.94 -16.38
N GLU A 88 -2.77 9.15 -16.94
CA GLU A 88 -3.73 9.52 -17.99
C GLU A 88 -5.18 9.22 -17.52
N ARG A 89 -5.92 8.35 -18.22
CA ARG A 89 -7.28 7.94 -17.84
C ARG A 89 -7.34 6.62 -17.07
N HIS A 90 -6.19 6.11 -16.63
CA HIS A 90 -6.09 4.90 -15.83
C HIS A 90 -5.62 5.18 -14.40
N SER A 91 -5.86 4.22 -13.53
CA SER A 91 -5.46 4.26 -12.13
C SER A 91 -4.82 2.97 -11.67
N VAL A 92 -4.06 3.06 -10.57
CA VAL A 92 -3.58 1.91 -9.80
C VAL A 92 -3.84 2.20 -8.32
N VAL A 93 -4.42 1.23 -7.62
CA VAL A 93 -4.61 1.28 -6.17
C VAL A 93 -3.61 0.33 -5.52
N LEU A 94 -2.81 0.87 -4.61
CA LEU A 94 -1.78 0.15 -3.86
C LEU A 94 -2.17 0.10 -2.39
N VAL A 95 -2.23 -1.11 -1.82
CA VAL A 95 -2.46 -1.34 -0.40
C VAL A 95 -1.16 -1.74 0.24
N CYS A 96 -0.75 -0.96 1.24
CA CYS A 96 0.43 -1.22 2.06
C CYS A 96 0.04 -1.54 3.50
N ASN A 97 0.96 -2.15 4.23
CA ASN A 97 0.81 -2.36 5.67
C ASN A 97 0.54 -1.04 6.43
N ALA A 98 0.13 -1.14 7.70
CA ALA A 98 -0.20 0.01 8.54
C ALA A 98 0.92 1.07 8.61
N ALA A 99 2.18 0.62 8.63
CA ALA A 99 3.36 1.50 8.67
C ALA A 99 3.64 2.18 7.31
N GLY A 100 2.98 1.74 6.23
CA GLY A 100 3.22 2.23 4.87
C GLY A 100 4.59 1.86 4.33
N THR A 101 5.23 0.83 4.86
CA THR A 101 6.59 0.41 4.50
C THR A 101 6.62 -0.71 3.48
N HIS A 102 5.63 -1.61 3.50
CA HIS A 102 5.58 -2.77 2.62
C HIS A 102 4.29 -2.81 1.82
N ALA A 103 4.41 -3.11 0.52
CA ALA A 103 3.27 -3.36 -0.35
C ALA A 103 2.68 -4.76 -0.10
N LEU A 104 1.36 -4.86 -0.08
CA LEU A 104 0.63 -6.12 0.15
C LEU A 104 -0.19 -6.52 -1.08
N LEU A 105 -0.87 -5.55 -1.69
CA LEU A 105 -1.74 -5.75 -2.84
C LEU A 105 -1.65 -4.55 -3.78
N GLU A 106 -1.70 -4.76 -5.08
CA GLU A 106 -1.73 -3.69 -6.08
C GLU A 106 -2.60 -4.09 -7.27
N ASP A 107 -3.52 -3.21 -7.67
CA ASP A 107 -4.52 -3.50 -8.69
C ASP A 107 -4.87 -2.25 -9.51
N ALA A 108 -5.04 -2.41 -10.82
CA ALA A 108 -5.39 -1.35 -11.76
C ALA A 108 -6.92 -1.24 -12.01
N GLY A 109 -7.72 -2.20 -11.56
CA GLY A 109 -9.18 -2.18 -11.68
C GLY A 109 -9.74 -2.44 -13.08
N CYS A 110 -8.87 -2.65 -14.07
CA CYS A 110 -9.23 -2.77 -15.49
C CYS A 110 -9.06 -4.20 -16.05
N SER A 111 -8.35 -5.09 -15.36
CA SER A 111 -8.01 -6.43 -15.86
C SER A 111 -9.06 -7.49 -15.51
N GLY A 112 -9.81 -7.31 -14.40
CA GLY A 112 -10.80 -8.26 -13.88
C GLY A 112 -10.32 -9.08 -12.68
N PRO A 113 -9.27 -9.92 -12.80
CA PRO A 113 -8.65 -10.56 -11.65
C PRO A 113 -7.71 -9.61 -10.90
N MET A 114 -7.29 -10.01 -9.71
CA MET A 114 -6.30 -9.28 -8.92
C MET A 114 -4.94 -9.25 -9.64
N ASP A 115 -4.39 -8.06 -9.90
CA ASP A 115 -3.15 -7.93 -10.69
C ASP A 115 -1.90 -8.42 -9.94
N ARG A 116 -1.67 -7.96 -8.70
CA ARG A 116 -0.49 -8.36 -7.90
C ARG A 116 -0.80 -8.66 -6.43
N ASN A 117 -0.66 -9.94 -6.06
CA ASN A 117 -0.65 -10.42 -4.68
C ASN A 117 0.75 -10.34 -4.05
N ARG A 118 1.21 -9.13 -3.72
CA ARG A 118 2.58 -8.89 -3.23
C ARG A 118 2.88 -9.51 -1.86
N TRP A 119 1.85 -9.80 -1.07
CA TRP A 119 1.97 -10.48 0.22
C TRP A 119 2.48 -11.93 0.15
N MET A 120 2.37 -12.60 -1.01
CA MET A 120 2.77 -14.01 -1.17
C MET A 120 4.29 -14.20 -1.39
N GLY A 121 5.03 -13.11 -1.56
CA GLY A 121 6.45 -13.11 -1.92
C GLY A 121 7.37 -12.55 -0.84
N LYS A 122 8.58 -12.17 -1.26
CA LYS A 122 9.47 -11.37 -0.41
C LYS A 122 8.83 -10.00 -0.20
N PRO A 123 8.95 -9.40 1.00
CA PRO A 123 8.41 -8.07 1.24
C PRO A 123 8.98 -7.05 0.24
N GLU A 124 8.09 -6.37 -0.46
CA GLU A 124 8.41 -5.30 -1.41
C GLU A 124 8.13 -3.93 -0.77
N PRO A 125 8.87 -2.87 -1.13
CA PRO A 125 8.58 -1.52 -0.64
C PRO A 125 7.17 -1.06 -1.07
N CYS A 126 6.59 -0.14 -0.30
CA CYS A 126 5.28 0.48 -0.58
C CYS A 126 5.34 1.45 -1.78
N GLU A 127 5.66 0.93 -2.96
CA GLU A 127 5.86 1.65 -4.20
C GLU A 127 5.08 0.99 -5.34
N PHE A 128 4.56 1.82 -6.25
CA PHE A 128 3.84 1.35 -7.43
C PHE A 128 4.78 0.60 -8.39
N SER A 129 4.25 -0.42 -9.06
CA SER A 129 4.99 -1.23 -10.02
C SER A 129 4.21 -1.56 -11.29
N LEU A 130 2.89 -1.44 -11.26
CA LEU A 130 2.08 -1.70 -12.44
C LEU A 130 2.26 -0.60 -13.47
N ASP A 131 2.47 -1.01 -14.72
CA ASP A 131 2.35 -0.14 -15.87
C ASP A 131 0.91 -0.23 -16.41
N THR A 132 0.16 0.86 -16.24
CA THR A 132 -1.25 0.92 -16.67
C THR A 132 -1.42 0.70 -18.17
N LYS A 133 -0.45 1.08 -19.01
CA LYS A 133 -0.53 0.86 -20.47
C LYS A 133 -0.41 -0.62 -20.83
N THR A 134 0.33 -1.37 -20.03
CA THR A 134 0.50 -2.81 -20.19
C THR A 134 -0.72 -3.57 -19.66
N VAL A 135 -1.24 -3.19 -18.49
CA VAL A 135 -2.34 -3.92 -17.82
C VAL A 135 -3.71 -3.57 -18.40
N CYS A 136 -4.00 -2.28 -18.61
CA CYS A 136 -5.30 -1.81 -19.08
C CYS A 136 -5.39 -1.67 -20.60
N GLY A 137 -4.26 -1.77 -21.31
CA GLY A 137 -4.18 -1.55 -22.74
C GLY A 137 -4.14 -0.07 -23.11
N LYS A 138 -4.42 0.21 -24.39
CA LYS A 138 -4.49 1.59 -24.89
C LYS A 138 -5.89 2.16 -24.67
N ASP A 139 -5.88 3.46 -24.41
CA ASP A 139 -7.03 4.27 -24.05
C ASP A 139 -8.03 4.50 -25.18
#